data_AF-A0A0R1N2L9-F1
#
_entry.id   AF-A0A0R1N2L9-F1
#
_cell.length_a   1.000
_cell.length_b   1.000
_cell.length_c   1.000
_cell.angle_alpha   90.00
_cell.angle_beta   90.00
_cell.angle_gamma   90.00
#
_symmetry.space_group_name_H-M   'P 1'
#
loop_
_entity.id
_entity.type
_entity.pdbx_description
1 polymer ?
#
loop_
_entity_poly.entity_id
_entity_poly.type
_entity_poly.pdbx_seq_one_letter_code
_entity_poly.pdbx_strand_id
1 'polypeptide(L)' 'MHGDIAEDPSVGKQKTGDLAGYYAFNFRYANTSYRTAYIIDSDTLIIIVLIGTPENFYHSLRQVPRE' A
#
# COMPACT_ATOMS: atom_id res chain seq x y z
N MET A 1 18.88 2.33 5.84
CA MET A 1 18.30 2.67 4.52
C MET A 1 16.88 2.13 4.55
N HIS A 2 15.90 3.01 4.68
CA HIS A 2 14.50 2.64 4.56
C HIS A 2 14.23 2.87 3.08
N GLY A 3 14.21 1.82 2.27
CA GLY A 3 13.88 1.97 0.86
C GLY A 3 12.47 2.53 0.78
N ASP A 4 12.33 3.71 0.19
CA ASP A 4 11.04 4.27 -0.11
C ASP A 4 10.40 3.45 -1.23
N ILE A 5 9.08 3.26 -1.19
CA ILE A 5 8.37 2.53 -2.25
C ILE A 5 8.54 3.20 -3.63
N ALA A 6 8.94 4.48 -3.66
CA ALA A 6 9.28 5.20 -4.88
C ALA A 6 10.59 4.75 -5.53
N GLU A 7 11.55 4.22 -4.76
CA GLU A 7 12.82 3.71 -5.26
C GLU A 7 12.74 2.21 -5.59
N ASP A 8 12.09 1.44 -4.71
CA ASP A 8 11.83 0.02 -4.92
C ASP A 8 10.42 -0.32 -4.42
N PRO A 9 9.42 -0.48 -5.32
CA PRO A 9 8.06 -0.79 -4.90
C PRO A 9 7.93 -2.20 -4.31
N SER A 10 8.94 -3.07 -4.45
CA SER A 10 8.91 -4.43 -3.89
C SER A 10 9.16 -4.49 -2.38
N VAL A 11 9.62 -3.40 -1.74
CA VAL A 11 9.80 -3.30 -0.28
C VAL A 11 8.49 -3.42 0.52
N GLY A 12 7.34 -3.20 -0.12
CA GLY A 12 6.04 -3.40 0.51
C GLY A 12 5.70 -4.88 0.71
N LYS A 13 4.86 -5.17 1.71
CA LYS A 13 4.43 -6.54 1.97
C LYS A 13 3.29 -6.92 1.02
N GLN A 14 3.57 -7.81 0.08
CA GLN A 14 2.55 -8.43 -0.77
C GLN A 14 1.47 -9.11 0.08
N LYS A 15 0.20 -8.90 -0.31
CA LYS A 15 -0.96 -9.48 0.35
C LYS A 15 -1.44 -10.74 -0.35
N THR A 16 -2.15 -11.56 0.42
CA THR A 16 -2.69 -12.86 0.01
C THR A 16 -4.19 -12.92 0.31
N GLY A 17 -4.87 -13.95 -0.19
CA GLY A 17 -6.32 -14.13 0.00
C GLY A 17 -7.14 -13.07 -0.74
N ASP A 18 -8.17 -12.51 -0.10
CA ASP A 18 -9.06 -11.48 -0.69
C ASP A 18 -8.32 -10.21 -1.13
N LEU A 19 -7.10 -10.00 -0.61
CA LEU A 19 -6.26 -8.84 -0.92
C LEU A 19 -5.09 -9.19 -1.85
N ALA A 20 -5.08 -10.39 -2.44
CA ALA A 20 -4.07 -10.77 -3.42
C ALA A 20 -3.97 -9.74 -4.56
N GLY A 21 -2.74 -9.41 -4.93
CA GLY A 21 -2.40 -8.36 -5.91
C GLY A 21 -2.09 -6.99 -5.30
N TYR A 22 -2.47 -6.73 -4.04
CA TYR A 22 -2.07 -5.51 -3.34
C TYR A 22 -0.75 -5.69 -2.59
N TYR A 23 0.05 -4.64 -2.56
CA TYR A 23 1.16 -4.44 -1.65
C TYR A 23 0.71 -3.50 -0.54
N ALA A 24 1.21 -3.69 0.68
CA ALA A 24 1.01 -2.73 1.77
C ALA A 24 2.32 -2.27 2.38
N PHE A 25 2.45 -0.97 2.56
CA PHE A 25 3.63 -0.35 3.15
C PHE A 25 3.21 0.59 4.29
N ASN A 26 3.99 0.63 5.36
CA ASN A 26 3.76 1.55 6.48
C ASN A 26 4.87 2.61 6.47
N PHE A 27 4.48 3.88 6.59
CA PHE A 27 5.42 5.00 6.67
C PHE A 27 4.95 6.00 7.71
N ARG A 28 5.85 6.88 8.16
CA ARG A 28 5.54 7.90 9.15
C ARG A 28 5.73 9.27 8.53
N TYR A 29 4.71 10.13 8.67
CA TYR A 29 4.73 11.50 8.18
C TYR A 29 4.09 12.41 9.21
N ALA A 30 4.68 13.57 9.46
CA ALA A 30 4.15 14.56 10.41
C ALA A 30 3.75 13.95 11.78
N ASN A 31 4.65 13.14 12.35
CA ASN A 31 4.46 12.40 13.60
C ASN A 31 3.31 11.35 13.61
N THR A 32 2.65 11.12 12.47
CA THR A 32 1.54 10.17 12.30
C THR A 32 1.98 8.97 11.47
N SER A 33 1.57 7.77 11.88
CA SER A 33 1.81 6.54 11.13
C SER A 33 0.70 6.32 10.11
N TYR A 34 1.08 6.15 8.85
CA TYR A 34 0.19 5.85 7.75
C TYR A 34 0.47 4.45 7.20
N ARG A 35 -0.56 3.88 6.59
CA ARG A 35 -0.47 2.70 5.75
C ARG A 35 -0.96 3.06 4.37
N THR A 36 -0.23 2.60 3.36
CA THR A 36 -0.66 2.66 1.97
C THR A 36 -0.84 1.27 1.40
N ALA A 37 -1.81 1.12 0.50
CA ALA A 37 -1.98 -0.02 -0.36
C ALA A 37 -1.81 0.41 -1.81
N TYR A 38 -1.05 -0.38 -2.56
CA TYR A 38 -0.74 -0.08 -3.96
C TYR A 38 -0.62 -1.35 -4.79
N ILE A 39 -0.67 -1.17 -6.11
CA ILE A 39 -0.41 -2.20 -7.11
C ILE A 39 0.82 -1.80 -7.90
N ILE A 40 1.63 -2.78 -8.27
CA ILE A 40 2.77 -2.62 -9.18
C ILE A 40 2.29 -3.09 -10.55
N ASP A 41 2.05 -2.15 -11.45
CA ASP A 41 1.61 -2.45 -12.83
C ASP A 41 2.83 -2.60 -13.76
N SER A 42 3.84 -1.76 -13.55
CA SER A 42 5.16 -1.83 -14.19
C SER A 42 6.21 -1.37 -13.16
N ASP A 43 7.48 -1.74 -13.35
CA ASP A 43 8.59 -1.42 -12.43
C ASP A 43 8.68 0.09 -12.10
N THR A 44 8.14 0.94 -12.99
CA THR A 44 8.15 2.41 -12.89
C THR A 44 6.80 3.03 -12.48
N LEU A 45 5.71 2.24 -12.40
CA LEU A 45 4.37 2.75 -12.13
C LEU A 45 3.75 2.11 -10.88
N ILE A 46 3.53 2.94 -9.87
CA ILE A 46 2.88 2.58 -8.61
C ILE A 46 1.50 3.22 -8.56
N ILE A 47 0.46 2.39 -8.51
CA ILE A 47 -0.91 2.87 -8.38
C ILE A 47 -1.28 2.86 -6.90
N ILE A 48 -1.39 4.04 -6.29
CA ILE A 48 -1.84 4.19 -4.90
C ILE A 48 -3.35 4.00 -4.85
N VAL A 49 -3.78 2.92 -4.21
CA VAL A 49 -5.20 2.52 -4.10
C VAL A 49 -5.82 3.14 -2.85
N LEU A 50 -5.06 3.23 -1.76
CA LEU A 50 -5.53 3.79 -0.49
C LEU A 50 -4.35 4.27 0.36
N ILE A 51 -4.54 5.40 1.05
CA ILE A 51 -3.68 5.87 2.14
C ILE A 51 -4.57 6.20 3.34
N GLY A 52 -4.19 5.73 4.53
CA GLY A 52 -4.93 6.04 5.74
C GLY A 52 -4.17 5.66 7.00
N THR A 53 -4.75 5.97 8.16
CA THR A 53 -4.26 5.45 9.44
C THR A 53 -4.49 3.93 9.52
N PRO A 54 -3.80 3.20 10.40
CA PRO A 54 -3.96 1.75 10.53
C PRO A 54 -5.37 1.33 10.95
N GLU A 55 -6.10 2.21 11.63
CA GLU A 55 -7.47 1.99 12.08
C GLU A 55 -8.39 1.73 10.88
N ASN A 56 -9.02 0.56 10.86
CA ASN A 56 -9.93 0.12 9.80
C ASN A 56 -9.36 0.05 8.37
N PHE A 57 -8.04 0.20 8.17
CA PHE A 57 -7.41 0.26 6.85
C PHE A 57 -7.80 -0.90 5.92
N TYR A 58 -7.70 -2.15 6.42
CA TYR A 58 -8.00 -3.32 5.61
C TYR A 58 -9.49 -3.50 5.33
N HIS A 59 -10.35 -2.98 6.21
CA HIS A 59 -11.78 -2.96 5.95
C HIS A 59 -12.07 -2.02 4.78
N SER A 60 -11.56 -0.78 4.84
CA SER A 60 -11.68 0.18 3.74
C SER A 60 -11.10 -0.34 2.44
N LEU A 61 -9.92 -0.98 2.47
CA LEU A 61 -9.28 -1.55 1.28
C LEU A 61 -10.13 -2.64 0.60
N ARG A 62 -10.83 -3.48 1.38
CA ARG A 62 -11.74 -4.51 0.84
C ARG A 62 -12.99 -3.93 0.18
N GLN A 63 -13.31 -2.66 0.44
CA GLN A 63 -14.48 -1.97 -0.12
C GLN A 63 -14.11 -1.13 -1.35
N VAL A 64 -12.83 -1.01 -1.69
CA VAL A 64 -12.41 -0.31 -2.90
C VAL A 64 -12.82 -1.14 -4.12
N PRO A 65 -13.66 -0.61 -5.03
CA PRO A 65 -14.05 -1.31 -6.25
C PRO A 65 -12.83 -1.54 -7.14
N ARG A 66 -12.78 -2.70 -7.80
CA ARG A 66 -11.80 -2.98 -8.85
C ARG A 66 -12.45 -2.63 -10.19
N GLU A 67 -11.92 -1.63 -10.86
CA GLU A 67 -12.29 -1.24 -12.23
C GLU A 67 -11.69 -2.20 -13.27
#